data_AF-A0A3P8UFW0-F1
#
_entry.id   AF-A0A3P8UFW0-F1
#
_cell.length_a   1.000
_cell.length_b   1.000
_cell.length_c   1.000
_cell.angle_alpha   90.00
_cell.angle_beta   90.00
_cell.angle_gamma   90.00
#
_symmetry.space_group_name_H-M   'P 1'
#
loop_
_entity.id
_entity.type
_entity.pdbx_description
1 polymer ?
#
loop_
_entity_poly.entity_id
_entity_poly.type
_entity_poly.pdbx_seq_one_letter_code
_entity_poly.pdbx_strand_id
1 'polypeptide(L)'
;MSRMQGLLLLVFAKYFHLPFLRGVQTETTRTGLGGYWGNKGGVSARMSVFGHTICFLNCHLPAHMENSDQRMEDFESILQQQQFEGQAATGVLDHDVVFWFGDLNFRIDDLEMQVVKSAIDNNKYSMLWEKDQLNMAKDSETVLEGFQEGPLKFSPTYKFDVGTNTYDTSGKKRKPAWTDRILWRLRATAPAGAALNAGKRGSISGLTSGTKVTQHCYRSHMEYIVSDHKPVSSIFTLQFPYKVDVPLVTLIVEDEWNSIADATAIFKVAPNYSRSSWDWIGLYKVGFKHHKDYVGYVWAKQEEADFQRQEHQVTFTEEELPKGSGDFILGYYSNNMSTIVGVTEPFQVIIPGQNLLLTSLFSLFLSLSVLPAPQQATLL
;
A
#
# COMPACT_ATOMS: atom_id res chain seq x y z
N MET A 1 0.66 -9.33 1.29
CA MET A 1 -0.79 -9.62 1.25
C MET A 1 -1.20 -10.07 2.64
N SER A 2 -2.22 -9.46 3.23
CA SER A 2 -2.83 -9.94 4.46
C SER A 2 -4.34 -10.08 4.27
N ARG A 3 -4.96 -11.09 4.89
CA ARG A 3 -6.39 -11.39 4.73
C ARG A 3 -7.04 -11.88 6.02
N MET A 4 -8.30 -11.51 6.19
CA MET A 4 -9.27 -12.18 7.05
C MET A 4 -10.40 -12.77 6.20
N GLN A 5 -11.36 -13.49 6.79
CA GLN A 5 -12.39 -14.23 6.02
C GLN A 5 -13.22 -13.33 5.08
N GLY A 6 -13.30 -12.02 5.35
CA GLY A 6 -14.01 -11.04 4.50
C GLY A 6 -13.25 -9.74 4.24
N LEU A 7 -11.94 -9.69 4.48
CA LEU A 7 -11.10 -8.50 4.31
C LEU A 7 -9.80 -8.87 3.59
N LEU A 8 -9.42 -8.07 2.60
CA LEU A 8 -8.18 -8.22 1.85
C LEU A 8 -7.52 -6.85 1.69
N LEU A 9 -6.22 -6.77 1.98
CA LEU A 9 -5.40 -5.60 1.69
C LEU A 9 -4.23 -5.99 0.78
N LEU A 10 -4.15 -5.29 -0.35
CA LEU A 10 -3.08 -5.40 -1.33
C LEU A 10 -2.44 -4.03 -1.51
N VAL A 11 -1.10 -3.98 -1.49
CA VAL A 11 -0.32 -2.78 -1.76
C VAL A 11 0.59 -3.09 -2.95
N PHE A 12 0.58 -2.21 -3.94
CA PHE A 12 1.39 -2.32 -5.15
C PHE A 12 2.33 -1.11 -5.25
N ALA A 13 3.51 -1.33 -5.82
CA ALA A 13 4.48 -0.27 -6.04
C ALA A 13 5.14 -0.45 -7.40
N LYS A 14 5.55 0.68 -8.01
CA LYS A 14 6.43 0.63 -9.18
C LYS A 14 7.80 0.08 -8.77
N TYR A 15 8.43 -0.71 -9.64
CA TYR A 15 9.66 -1.45 -9.30
C TYR A 15 10.78 -0.52 -8.79
N PHE A 16 10.95 0.66 -9.39
CA PHE A 16 11.97 1.64 -9.02
C PHE A 16 11.75 2.28 -7.63
N HIS A 17 10.60 2.06 -6.99
CA HIS A 17 10.36 2.46 -5.60
C HIS A 17 10.78 1.39 -4.58
N LEU A 18 10.88 0.12 -4.99
CA LEU A 18 11.13 -1.01 -4.08
C LEU A 18 12.34 -0.79 -3.14
N PRO A 19 13.50 -0.26 -3.59
CA PRO A 19 14.66 -0.04 -2.71
C PRO A 19 14.42 0.91 -1.52
N PHE A 20 13.33 1.69 -1.59
CA PHE A 20 12.95 2.71 -0.63
C PHE A 20 11.70 2.35 0.17
N LEU A 21 11.14 1.15 -0.06
CA LEU A 21 10.05 0.56 0.71
C LEU A 21 10.61 -0.43 1.72
N ARG A 22 10.67 -0.03 2.99
CA ARG A 22 11.41 -0.75 4.04
C ARG A 22 10.53 -1.08 5.22
N GLY A 23 10.86 -2.14 5.96
CA GLY A 23 10.16 -2.51 7.20
C GLY A 23 8.68 -2.82 6.97
N VAL A 24 8.37 -3.49 5.85
CA VAL A 24 7.01 -3.88 5.50
C VAL A 24 6.50 -4.89 6.53
N GLN A 25 5.42 -4.55 7.22
CA GLN A 25 4.77 -5.43 8.21
C GLN A 25 3.26 -5.37 8.01
N THR A 26 2.56 -6.40 8.43
CA THR A 26 1.10 -6.49 8.32
C THR A 26 0.51 -7.03 9.60
N GLU A 27 -0.58 -6.44 10.07
CA GLU A 27 -1.31 -6.89 11.26
C GLU A 27 -2.78 -7.15 10.93
N THR A 28 -3.45 -7.94 11.77
CA THR A 28 -4.89 -8.20 11.66
C THR A 28 -5.55 -8.28 13.02
N THR A 29 -6.74 -7.71 13.14
CA THR A 29 -7.57 -7.79 14.34
C THR A 29 -8.96 -8.26 13.97
N ARG A 30 -9.48 -9.25 14.68
CA ARG A 30 -10.83 -9.76 14.51
C ARG A 30 -11.74 -9.14 15.56
N THR A 31 -12.91 -8.65 15.14
CA THR A 31 -13.93 -8.12 16.06
C THR A 31 -15.28 -8.82 15.94
N GLY A 32 -15.48 -9.64 14.90
CA GLY A 32 -16.73 -10.38 14.71
C GLY A 32 -17.02 -11.35 15.86
N LEU A 33 -18.26 -11.35 16.36
CA LEU A 33 -18.69 -12.14 17.52
C LEU A 33 -17.77 -11.98 18.74
N GLY A 34 -17.37 -10.75 19.09
CA GLY A 34 -16.45 -10.52 20.23
C GLY A 34 -15.02 -11.03 19.97
N GLY A 35 -14.60 -11.05 18.70
CA GLY A 35 -13.26 -11.48 18.26
C GLY A 35 -13.14 -12.94 17.84
N TYR A 36 -14.17 -13.77 18.04
CA TYR A 36 -14.15 -15.18 17.65
C TYR A 36 -14.22 -15.40 16.13
N TRP A 37 -14.80 -14.46 15.37
CA TRP A 37 -15.04 -14.61 13.93
C TRP A 37 -14.35 -13.53 13.09
N GLY A 38 -13.72 -13.93 11.99
CA GLY A 38 -12.88 -13.05 11.16
C GLY A 38 -13.61 -12.30 10.03
N ASN A 39 -14.93 -12.11 10.12
CA ASN A 39 -15.72 -11.41 9.10
C ASN A 39 -15.84 -9.89 9.34
N LYS A 40 -15.39 -9.42 10.51
CA LYS A 40 -15.33 -8.01 10.94
C LYS A 40 -14.01 -7.76 11.63
N GLY A 41 -13.51 -6.53 11.53
CA GLY A 41 -12.25 -6.11 12.12
C GLY A 41 -11.41 -5.27 11.18
N GLY A 42 -10.08 -5.36 11.30
CA GLY A 42 -9.13 -4.56 10.55
C GLY A 42 -7.93 -5.36 10.07
N VAL A 43 -7.46 -5.05 8.86
CA VAL A 43 -6.20 -5.54 8.30
C VAL A 43 -5.35 -4.34 7.95
N SER A 44 -4.08 -4.34 8.37
CA SER A 44 -3.16 -3.26 8.06
C SER A 44 -1.91 -3.72 7.35
N ALA A 45 -1.30 -2.79 6.62
CA ALA A 45 0.03 -2.90 6.08
C ALA A 45 0.77 -1.58 6.33
N ARG A 46 1.93 -1.67 6.98
CA ARG A 46 2.79 -0.52 7.22
C ARG A 46 4.14 -0.69 6.57
N MET A 47 4.76 0.42 6.23
CA MET A 47 6.12 0.48 5.68
C MET A 47 6.73 1.87 5.87
N SER A 48 8.05 1.94 5.81
CA SER A 48 8.76 3.19 5.55
C SER A 48 8.87 3.40 4.04
N VAL A 49 8.43 4.57 3.58
CA VAL A 49 8.46 5.02 2.18
C VAL A 49 9.38 6.24 2.11
N PHE A 50 10.55 6.08 1.48
CA PHE A 50 11.58 7.14 1.40
C PHE A 50 11.98 7.73 2.76
N GLY A 51 11.94 6.93 3.82
CA GLY A 51 12.27 7.34 5.19
C GLY A 51 11.07 7.73 6.05
N HIS A 52 9.86 7.81 5.49
CA HIS A 52 8.64 8.22 6.20
C HIS A 52 7.73 7.05 6.45
N THR A 53 7.19 6.93 7.66
CA THR A 53 6.32 5.82 8.07
C THR A 53 4.90 6.04 7.58
N ILE A 54 4.37 5.06 6.84
CA ILE A 54 2.99 5.05 6.34
C ILE A 54 2.30 3.77 6.81
N CYS A 55 1.05 3.89 7.26
CA CYS A 55 0.18 2.76 7.57
C CYS A 55 -1.11 2.84 6.75
N PHE A 56 -1.48 1.72 6.11
CA PHE A 56 -2.76 1.53 5.45
C PHE A 56 -3.59 0.59 6.32
N LEU A 57 -4.74 1.05 6.80
CA LEU A 57 -5.67 0.30 7.64
C LEU A 57 -7.00 0.12 6.88
N ASN A 58 -7.30 -1.11 6.48
CA ASN A 58 -8.57 -1.51 5.88
C ASN A 58 -9.48 -2.15 6.94
N CYS A 59 -10.65 -1.58 7.18
CA CYS A 59 -11.61 -2.09 8.16
C CYS A 59 -12.94 -2.53 7.51
N HIS A 60 -13.56 -3.53 8.12
CA HIS A 60 -14.96 -3.88 7.89
C HIS A 60 -15.64 -3.89 9.25
N LEU A 61 -16.37 -2.81 9.54
CA LEU A 61 -16.94 -2.55 10.86
C LEU A 61 -18.39 -3.06 10.96
N PRO A 62 -18.95 -3.18 12.19
CA PRO A 62 -20.29 -3.67 12.42
C PRO A 62 -21.37 -2.97 11.56
N ALA A 63 -22.16 -3.79 10.86
CA ALA A 63 -23.27 -3.33 10.04
C ALA A 63 -24.48 -2.92 10.90
N HIS A 64 -25.51 -2.38 10.25
CA HIS A 64 -26.78 -1.91 10.84
C HIS A 64 -26.72 -0.51 11.46
N MET A 65 -27.88 0.16 11.51
CA MET A 65 -28.01 1.58 11.88
C MET A 65 -27.62 1.81 13.33
N GLU A 66 -28.04 0.89 14.19
CA GLU A 66 -28.02 0.96 15.65
C GLU A 66 -26.62 0.73 16.23
N ASN A 67 -25.68 0.21 15.44
CA ASN A 67 -24.35 -0.21 15.90
C ASN A 67 -23.29 0.90 15.78
N SER A 68 -23.68 2.18 15.92
CA SER A 68 -22.73 3.29 15.79
C SER A 68 -21.65 3.24 16.86
N ASP A 69 -22.05 3.07 18.12
CA ASP A 69 -21.14 2.99 19.25
C ASP A 69 -20.23 1.76 19.13
N GLN A 70 -20.79 0.60 18.74
CA GLN A 70 -20.00 -0.62 18.51
C GLN A 70 -18.96 -0.44 17.40
N ARG A 71 -19.22 0.37 16.36
CA ARG A 71 -18.21 0.68 15.34
C ARG A 71 -17.01 1.44 15.93
N MET A 72 -17.25 2.32 16.91
CA MET A 72 -16.21 3.08 17.61
C MET A 72 -15.43 2.19 18.57
N GLU A 73 -16.11 1.37 19.36
CA GLU A 73 -15.46 0.36 20.21
C GLU A 73 -14.56 -0.59 19.39
N ASP A 74 -15.08 -1.10 18.25
CA ASP A 74 -14.32 -1.98 17.35
C ASP A 74 -13.10 -1.25 16.76
N PHE A 75 -13.25 0.01 16.34
CA PHE A 75 -12.16 0.80 15.79
C PHE A 75 -11.07 1.07 16.83
N GLU A 76 -11.44 1.47 18.05
CA GLU A 76 -10.50 1.63 19.16
C GLU A 76 -9.76 0.32 19.48
N SER A 77 -10.49 -0.80 19.52
CA SER A 77 -9.91 -2.12 19.77
C SER A 77 -8.89 -2.50 18.69
N ILE A 78 -9.20 -2.24 17.41
CA ILE A 78 -8.26 -2.44 16.29
C ILE A 78 -6.99 -1.60 16.48
N LEU A 79 -7.13 -0.31 16.82
CA LEU A 79 -5.99 0.59 17.02
C LEU A 79 -5.11 0.17 18.20
N GLN A 80 -5.72 -0.33 19.29
CA GLN A 80 -5.00 -0.79 20.48
C GLN A 80 -4.26 -2.11 20.22
N GLN A 81 -4.89 -3.05 19.52
CA GLN A 81 -4.34 -4.39 19.31
C GLN A 81 -3.27 -4.46 18.21
N GLN A 82 -3.35 -3.64 17.16
CA GLN A 82 -2.38 -3.68 16.06
C GLN A 82 -1.10 -2.95 16.44
N GLN A 83 -0.08 -3.74 16.77
CA GLN A 83 1.25 -3.29 17.13
C GLN A 83 2.27 -3.87 16.15
N PHE A 84 3.21 -3.04 15.74
CA PHE A 84 4.25 -3.35 14.77
C PHE A 84 5.63 -3.36 15.45
N GLU A 85 6.52 -4.24 14.97
CA GLU A 85 7.88 -4.36 15.50
C GLU A 85 8.77 -3.18 15.06
N GLY A 86 9.62 -2.70 15.96
CA GLY A 86 10.64 -1.67 15.68
C GLY A 86 10.45 -0.39 16.51
N GLN A 87 11.34 0.59 16.31
CA GLN A 87 11.40 1.79 17.16
C GLN A 87 10.72 3.04 16.57
N ALA A 88 10.39 3.05 15.27
CA ALA A 88 9.94 4.28 14.59
C ALA A 88 8.43 4.56 14.71
N ALA A 89 7.59 3.51 14.62
CA ALA A 89 6.14 3.59 14.76
C ALA A 89 5.62 2.20 15.19
N THR A 90 5.12 2.12 16.43
CA THR A 90 4.66 0.87 17.06
C THR A 90 3.17 0.66 16.87
N GLY A 91 2.34 1.67 17.17
CA GLY A 91 0.90 1.62 16.94
C GLY A 91 0.53 2.19 15.56
N VAL A 92 -0.70 1.93 15.13
CA VAL A 92 -1.24 2.47 13.86
C VAL A 92 -1.11 3.99 13.82
N LEU A 93 -1.52 4.71 14.87
CA LEU A 93 -1.53 6.18 14.91
C LEU A 93 -0.15 6.83 15.10
N ASP A 94 0.91 6.05 15.30
CA ASP A 94 2.29 6.53 15.46
C ASP A 94 2.98 6.82 14.12
N HIS A 95 2.38 6.38 13.01
CA HIS A 95 2.92 6.56 11.67
C HIS A 95 2.74 8.01 11.20
N ASP A 96 3.70 8.51 10.41
CA ASP A 96 3.69 9.88 9.89
C ASP A 96 2.42 10.15 9.06
N VAL A 97 1.97 9.15 8.30
CA VAL A 97 0.70 9.15 7.56
C VAL A 97 -0.06 7.85 7.80
N VAL A 98 -1.33 7.95 8.18
CA VAL A 98 -2.25 6.81 8.27
C VAL A 98 -3.35 7.01 7.23
N PHE A 99 -3.58 6.00 6.40
CA PHE A 99 -4.79 5.88 5.59
C PHE A 99 -5.73 4.89 6.26
N TRP A 100 -6.97 5.29 6.52
CA TRP A 100 -7.99 4.43 7.10
C TRP A 100 -9.19 4.38 6.17
N PHE A 101 -9.56 3.17 5.74
CA PHE A 101 -10.57 2.98 4.71
C PHE A 101 -11.27 1.63 4.83
N GLY A 102 -12.29 1.42 4.00
CA GLY A 102 -13.01 0.15 3.89
C GLY A 102 -14.52 0.32 4.02
N ASP A 103 -15.23 -0.78 4.28
CA ASP A 103 -16.64 -0.76 4.64
C ASP A 103 -16.78 -0.43 6.13
N LEU A 104 -16.73 0.86 6.42
CA LEU A 104 -16.85 1.39 7.78
C LEU A 104 -18.29 1.32 8.28
N ASN A 105 -19.26 1.00 7.42
CA ASN A 105 -20.65 0.70 7.76
C ASN A 105 -21.46 1.80 8.47
N PHE A 106 -20.94 3.03 8.54
CA PHE A 106 -21.70 4.18 9.03
C PHE A 106 -22.88 4.51 8.13
N ARG A 107 -23.95 5.03 8.75
CA ARG A 107 -25.25 5.23 8.11
C ARG A 107 -25.72 6.68 8.22
N ILE A 108 -26.76 7.01 7.44
CA ILE A 108 -27.48 8.27 7.56
C ILE A 108 -28.54 8.11 8.64
N ASP A 109 -28.37 8.80 9.77
CA ASP A 109 -29.29 8.78 10.90
C ASP A 109 -30.45 9.78 10.72
N ASP A 110 -31.45 9.70 11.60
CA ASP A 110 -32.46 10.76 11.84
C ASP A 110 -33.14 11.36 10.58
N LEU A 111 -33.27 10.54 9.53
CA LEU A 111 -33.96 10.88 8.28
C LEU A 111 -34.72 9.66 7.77
N GLU A 112 -35.96 9.89 7.35
CA GLU A 112 -36.77 8.87 6.70
C GLU A 112 -36.21 8.49 5.33
N MET A 113 -36.43 7.24 4.92
CA MET A 113 -35.95 6.71 3.63
C MET A 113 -36.40 7.55 2.42
N GLN A 114 -37.63 8.07 2.43
CA GLN A 114 -38.14 8.90 1.32
C GLN A 114 -37.42 10.24 1.22
N VAL A 115 -37.08 10.83 2.37
CA VAL A 115 -36.29 12.08 2.43
C VAL A 115 -34.89 11.83 1.88
N VAL A 116 -34.25 10.72 2.28
CA VAL A 116 -32.92 10.35 1.77
C VAL A 116 -32.95 10.12 0.26
N LYS A 117 -33.91 9.36 -0.26
CA LYS A 117 -34.05 9.12 -1.71
C LYS A 117 -34.28 10.42 -2.48
N SER A 118 -35.21 11.26 -2.01
CA SER A 118 -35.48 12.57 -2.61
C SER A 118 -34.24 13.48 -2.61
N ALA A 119 -33.46 13.50 -1.52
CA ALA A 119 -32.21 14.26 -1.47
C ALA A 119 -31.18 13.75 -2.49
N ILE A 120 -31.06 12.43 -2.66
CA ILE A 120 -30.17 11.82 -3.66
C ILE A 120 -30.63 12.19 -5.08
N ASP A 121 -31.91 12.02 -5.40
CA ASP A 121 -32.48 12.31 -6.73
C ASP A 121 -32.30 13.78 -7.15
N ASN A 122 -32.27 14.68 -6.15
CA ASN A 122 -32.07 16.12 -6.37
C ASN A 122 -30.61 16.58 -6.14
N ASN A 123 -29.65 15.67 -5.97
CA ASN A 123 -28.24 15.95 -5.67
C ASN A 123 -28.02 16.87 -4.44
N LYS A 124 -28.89 16.80 -3.45
CA LYS A 124 -28.85 17.59 -2.21
C LYS A 124 -28.07 16.85 -1.10
N TYR A 125 -26.83 16.44 -1.39
CA TYR A 125 -26.04 15.63 -0.46
C TYR A 125 -25.67 16.35 0.84
N SER A 126 -25.56 17.68 0.82
CA SER A 126 -25.19 18.47 2.01
C SER A 126 -26.11 18.23 3.20
N MET A 127 -27.42 18.08 2.96
CA MET A 127 -28.41 17.77 4.00
C MET A 127 -28.19 16.38 4.62
N LEU A 128 -27.61 15.45 3.87
CA LEU A 128 -27.37 14.09 4.32
C LEU A 128 -26.06 14.00 5.12
N TRP A 129 -25.07 14.85 4.81
CA TRP A 129 -23.78 14.84 5.50
C TRP A 129 -23.88 15.20 6.98
N GLU A 130 -24.78 16.12 7.34
CA GLU A 130 -25.05 16.49 8.74
C GLU A 130 -25.66 15.35 9.56
N LYS A 131 -26.21 14.35 8.87
CA LYS A 131 -26.85 13.18 9.47
C LYS A 131 -26.03 11.90 9.23
N ASP A 132 -24.87 12.00 8.61
CA ASP A 132 -23.95 10.88 8.41
C ASP A 132 -23.24 10.57 9.73
N GLN A 133 -23.39 9.36 10.24
CA GLN A 133 -22.86 8.97 11.55
C GLN A 133 -21.33 9.09 11.65
N LEU A 134 -20.57 8.93 10.57
CA LEU A 134 -19.12 9.14 10.62
C LEU A 134 -18.79 10.63 10.75
N ASN A 135 -19.48 11.50 10.00
CA ASN A 135 -19.29 12.94 10.14
C ASN A 135 -19.64 13.42 11.55
N MET A 136 -20.75 12.95 12.11
CA MET A 136 -21.14 13.27 13.49
C MET A 136 -20.10 12.74 14.49
N ALA A 137 -19.64 11.48 14.31
CA ALA A 137 -18.63 10.88 15.18
C ALA A 137 -17.30 11.65 15.15
N LYS A 138 -16.88 12.21 14.01
CA LYS A 138 -15.66 13.02 13.93
C LYS A 138 -15.69 14.27 14.81
N ASP A 139 -16.88 14.77 15.14
CA ASP A 139 -17.05 15.94 16.01
C ASP A 139 -17.13 15.54 17.50
N SER A 140 -17.48 14.29 17.83
CA SER A 140 -17.68 13.82 19.20
C SER A 140 -16.62 12.85 19.73
N GLU A 141 -16.03 12.02 18.86
CA GLU A 141 -15.14 10.92 19.22
C GLU A 141 -13.67 11.33 19.15
N THR A 142 -12.97 11.29 20.28
CA THR A 142 -11.56 11.69 20.37
C THR A 142 -10.62 10.78 19.57
N VAL A 143 -10.97 9.49 19.40
CA VAL A 143 -10.18 8.55 18.59
C VAL A 143 -10.11 8.98 17.10
N LEU A 144 -11.07 9.78 16.64
CA LEU A 144 -11.12 10.30 15.27
C LEU A 144 -10.37 11.63 15.08
N GLU A 145 -9.77 12.17 16.14
CA GLU A 145 -9.06 13.44 16.09
C GLU A 145 -7.90 13.42 15.07
N GLY A 146 -7.91 14.41 14.18
CA GLY A 146 -6.91 14.58 13.12
C GLY A 146 -7.16 13.74 11.86
N PHE A 147 -8.17 12.87 11.85
CA PHE A 147 -8.61 12.22 10.60
C PHE A 147 -9.35 13.21 9.70
N GLN A 148 -8.91 13.25 8.45
CA GLN A 148 -9.43 14.08 7.38
C GLN A 148 -10.08 13.20 6.32
N GLU A 149 -11.10 13.74 5.67
CA GLU A 149 -11.81 13.10 4.57
C GLU A 149 -12.18 14.17 3.53
N GLY A 150 -12.12 13.80 2.26
CA GLY A 150 -12.58 14.68 1.18
C GLY A 150 -14.09 14.85 1.14
N PRO A 151 -14.58 15.85 0.40
CA PRO A 151 -16.02 16.05 0.23
C PRO A 151 -16.66 14.87 -0.53
N LEU A 152 -17.75 14.33 0.01
CA LEU A 152 -18.55 13.25 -0.60
C LEU A 152 -19.40 13.77 -1.76
N LYS A 153 -18.78 13.99 -2.92
CA LYS A 153 -19.42 14.52 -4.15
C LYS A 153 -20.10 13.44 -5.01
N PHE A 154 -20.39 12.27 -4.45
CA PHE A 154 -20.98 11.12 -5.14
C PHE A 154 -22.12 10.53 -4.30
N SER A 155 -23.06 9.84 -4.95
CA SER A 155 -24.22 9.25 -4.27
C SER A 155 -23.81 8.17 -3.26
N PRO A 156 -24.63 7.89 -2.23
CA PRO A 156 -24.41 6.78 -1.28
C PRO A 156 -24.08 5.45 -1.98
N THR A 157 -23.09 4.74 -1.45
CA THR A 157 -22.48 3.55 -2.09
C THR A 157 -23.16 2.24 -1.72
N TYR A 158 -24.10 2.28 -0.79
CA TYR A 158 -24.89 1.15 -0.30
C TYR A 158 -26.33 1.60 -0.09
N LYS A 159 -27.38 0.76 -0.21
CA LYS A 159 -27.38 -0.63 -0.70
C LYS A 159 -28.08 -0.70 -2.05
N PHE A 160 -27.50 -1.43 -3.00
CA PHE A 160 -28.07 -1.63 -4.34
C PHE A 160 -28.66 -3.03 -4.52
N ASP A 161 -29.62 -3.15 -5.44
CA ASP A 161 -30.00 -4.44 -6.00
C ASP A 161 -28.89 -4.90 -6.95
N VAL A 162 -28.34 -6.09 -6.69
CA VAL A 162 -27.24 -6.67 -7.48
C VAL A 162 -27.61 -6.74 -8.96
N GLY A 163 -26.67 -6.34 -9.82
CA GLY A 163 -26.88 -6.22 -11.27
C GLY A 163 -27.47 -4.88 -11.70
N THR A 164 -27.69 -3.93 -10.78
CA THR A 164 -28.32 -2.65 -11.09
C THR A 164 -27.65 -1.45 -10.38
N ASN A 165 -28.14 -0.25 -10.70
CA ASN A 165 -27.91 0.99 -9.96
C ASN A 165 -29.15 1.44 -9.17
N THR A 166 -30.09 0.53 -8.96
CA THR A 166 -31.31 0.77 -8.19
C THR A 166 -31.04 0.46 -6.71
N TYR A 167 -31.35 1.42 -5.83
CA TYR A 167 -31.25 1.20 -4.38
C TYR A 167 -32.27 0.16 -3.89
N ASP A 168 -31.88 -0.61 -2.87
CA ASP A 168 -32.55 -1.79 -2.30
C ASP A 168 -34.09 -1.74 -2.39
N THR A 169 -34.64 -2.60 -3.27
CA THR A 169 -36.09 -2.79 -3.44
C THR A 169 -36.62 -3.98 -2.65
N SER A 170 -35.74 -4.71 -1.95
CA SER A 170 -36.14 -5.87 -1.15
C SER A 170 -37.06 -5.48 0.01
N GLY A 171 -37.73 -6.46 0.62
CA GLY A 171 -38.58 -6.23 1.78
C GLY A 171 -37.87 -5.61 2.99
N LYS A 172 -36.52 -5.67 3.05
CA LYS A 172 -35.72 -5.05 4.12
C LYS A 172 -35.52 -3.55 3.92
N LYS A 173 -35.68 -3.04 2.69
CA LYS A 173 -35.63 -1.62 2.31
C LYS A 173 -34.52 -0.83 3.03
N ARG A 174 -33.27 -1.28 2.92
CA ARG A 174 -32.14 -0.60 3.57
C ARG A 174 -32.00 0.81 3.02
N LYS A 175 -32.02 1.79 3.93
CA LYS A 175 -31.79 3.20 3.61
C LYS A 175 -30.40 3.38 2.97
N PRO A 176 -30.27 4.15 1.88
CA PRO A 176 -28.96 4.43 1.28
C PRO A 176 -27.98 5.06 2.28
N ALA A 177 -26.69 4.72 2.21
CA ALA A 177 -25.64 5.23 3.09
C ALA A 177 -24.25 5.21 2.41
N TRP A 178 -23.36 6.11 2.83
CA TRP A 178 -21.93 6.07 2.51
C TRP A 178 -21.20 5.18 3.52
N THR A 179 -21.29 3.87 3.27
CA THR A 179 -20.62 2.87 4.12
C THR A 179 -19.14 2.72 3.79
N ASP A 180 -18.76 3.00 2.53
CA ASP A 180 -17.43 2.81 1.98
C ASP A 180 -16.67 4.14 1.99
N ARG A 181 -15.61 4.25 2.82
CA ARG A 181 -14.96 5.54 3.12
C ARG A 181 -13.45 5.46 3.02
N ILE A 182 -12.81 6.61 2.73
CA ILE A 182 -11.34 6.74 2.68
C ILE A 182 -10.93 8.03 3.41
N LEU A 183 -10.28 7.85 4.55
CA LEU A 183 -9.77 8.91 5.41
C LEU A 183 -8.24 8.85 5.48
N TRP A 184 -7.62 9.96 5.88
CA TRP A 184 -6.20 10.00 6.21
C TRP A 184 -5.95 10.83 7.48
N ARG A 185 -4.85 10.54 8.16
CA ARG A 185 -4.37 11.30 9.32
C ARG A 185 -2.87 11.53 9.19
N LEU A 186 -2.45 12.74 9.55
CA LEU A 186 -1.05 13.07 9.75
C LEU A 186 -0.71 12.95 11.24
N ARG A 187 0.48 12.44 11.58
CA ARG A 187 0.94 12.47 12.97
C ARG A 187 1.04 13.91 13.45
N ALA A 188 0.42 14.19 14.59
CA ALA A 188 0.55 15.48 15.26
C ALA A 188 2.02 15.77 15.58
N THR A 189 2.55 16.90 15.12
CA THR A 189 3.86 17.39 15.56
C THR A 189 3.73 17.87 17.01
N ALA A 190 4.57 17.36 17.91
CA ALA A 190 4.62 17.91 19.26
C ALA A 190 4.95 19.42 19.20
N PRO A 191 4.31 20.27 20.03
CA PRO A 191 4.69 21.67 20.11
C PRO A 191 6.17 21.80 20.47
N ALA A 192 6.88 22.75 19.85
CA ALA A 192 8.33 22.95 20.00
C ALA A 192 8.82 23.13 21.45
N GLY A 193 7.93 23.34 22.43
CA GLY A 193 8.24 23.46 23.86
C GLY A 193 8.29 22.14 24.64
N ALA A 194 7.83 21.01 24.11
CA ALA A 194 7.81 19.73 24.84
C ALA A 194 9.12 18.92 24.72
N ALA A 195 9.99 19.28 23.78
CA ALA A 195 11.24 18.57 23.50
C ALA A 195 12.36 18.81 24.54
N LEU A 196 12.17 19.74 25.49
CA LEU A 196 13.21 20.09 26.47
C LEU A 196 13.29 19.13 27.68
N ASN A 197 12.27 18.29 27.92
CA ASN A 197 12.23 17.40 29.09
C ASN A 197 12.35 15.90 28.75
N ALA A 198 12.50 15.53 27.48
CA ALA A 198 12.77 14.15 27.09
C ALA A 198 14.29 13.94 27.00
N GLY A 199 14.88 13.39 28.06
CA GLY A 199 16.31 13.10 28.13
C GLY A 199 16.83 12.31 26.92
N LYS A 200 18.03 12.68 26.46
CA LYS A 200 18.90 12.03 25.44
C LYS A 200 18.46 10.61 25.00
N ARG A 201 17.46 10.53 24.13
CA ARG A 201 17.28 9.47 23.13
C ARG A 201 16.71 10.16 21.91
N GLY A 202 17.40 10.08 20.79
CA GLY A 202 17.02 10.76 19.55
C GLY A 202 15.66 10.29 19.08
N SER A 203 14.61 11.00 19.49
CA SER A 203 13.26 10.82 18.96
C SER A 203 13.17 11.63 17.67
N ILE A 204 12.87 10.93 16.59
CA ILE A 204 12.67 11.48 15.22
C ILE A 204 11.34 12.29 15.17
N SER A 205 10.69 12.53 16.31
CA SER A 205 9.38 13.21 16.40
C SER A 205 9.36 14.65 15.86
N GLY A 206 10.52 15.30 15.72
CA GLY A 206 10.64 16.64 15.11
C GLY A 206 10.57 16.67 13.58
N LEU A 207 10.66 15.51 12.90
CA LEU A 207 10.82 15.44 11.44
C LEU A 207 9.51 15.37 10.64
N THR A 208 8.33 15.31 11.27
CA THR A 208 7.03 15.36 10.55
C THR A 208 6.58 16.78 10.23
N SER A 209 7.28 17.79 10.74
CA SER A 209 7.04 19.20 10.41
C SER A 209 7.35 19.43 8.92
N GLY A 210 6.30 19.33 8.09
CA GLY A 210 6.40 19.52 6.64
C GLY A 210 5.74 18.43 5.79
N THR A 211 5.30 17.30 6.36
CA THR A 211 4.53 16.31 5.60
C THR A 211 3.17 16.90 5.21
N LYS A 212 2.81 16.83 3.93
CA LYS A 212 1.52 17.26 3.41
C LYS A 212 0.87 16.15 2.60
N VAL A 213 -0.43 15.98 2.80
CA VAL A 213 -1.28 15.08 2.02
C VAL A 213 -2.26 15.95 1.23
N THR A 214 -2.32 15.76 -0.09
CA THR A 214 -3.32 16.41 -0.94
C THR A 214 -4.15 15.32 -1.62
N GLN A 215 -5.46 15.37 -1.42
CA GLN A 215 -6.40 14.49 -2.12
C GLN A 215 -6.86 15.14 -3.42
N HIS A 216 -6.66 14.46 -4.54
CA HIS A 216 -6.99 14.97 -5.88
C HIS A 216 -8.34 14.49 -6.38
N CYS A 217 -8.72 13.26 -6.06
CA CYS A 217 -10.01 12.71 -6.42
C CYS A 217 -10.58 11.89 -5.26
N TYR A 218 -11.91 11.83 -5.18
CA TYR A 218 -12.64 10.97 -4.29
C TYR A 218 -14.00 10.66 -4.92
N ARG A 219 -14.20 9.42 -5.34
CA ARG A 219 -15.35 9.03 -6.20
C ARG A 219 -15.81 7.61 -5.96
N SER A 220 -17.08 7.36 -6.25
CA SER A 220 -17.62 6.01 -6.44
C SER A 220 -17.68 5.64 -7.92
N HIS A 221 -17.75 4.34 -8.20
CA HIS A 221 -17.77 3.78 -9.55
C HIS A 221 -19.09 3.03 -9.79
N MET A 222 -20.07 3.72 -10.36
CA MET A 222 -21.43 3.21 -10.56
C MET A 222 -21.57 2.19 -11.69
N GLU A 223 -20.56 2.08 -12.55
CA GLU A 223 -20.47 1.12 -13.65
C GLU A 223 -20.28 -0.32 -13.15
N TYR A 224 -19.81 -0.52 -11.91
CA TYR A 224 -19.67 -1.84 -11.31
C TYR A 224 -20.96 -2.24 -10.58
N ILE A 225 -21.58 -3.32 -11.06
CA ILE A 225 -22.91 -3.77 -10.61
C ILE A 225 -22.91 -5.18 -9.99
N VAL A 226 -21.75 -5.80 -9.82
CA VAL A 226 -21.61 -7.18 -9.32
C VAL A 226 -21.85 -7.31 -7.82
N SER A 227 -21.89 -6.19 -7.09
CA SER A 227 -22.12 -6.12 -5.64
C SER A 227 -23.28 -5.17 -5.34
N ASP A 228 -23.85 -5.30 -4.15
CA ASP A 228 -24.77 -4.34 -3.55
C ASP A 228 -24.07 -3.09 -2.99
N HIS A 229 -22.74 -3.05 -3.05
CA HIS A 229 -21.91 -1.87 -2.84
C HIS A 229 -21.29 -1.36 -4.14
N LYS A 230 -20.91 -0.07 -4.16
CA LYS A 230 -20.18 0.55 -5.27
C LYS A 230 -18.73 0.80 -4.87
N PRO A 231 -17.73 0.39 -5.69
CA PRO A 231 -16.33 0.65 -5.40
C PRO A 231 -16.07 2.15 -5.18
N VAL A 232 -15.18 2.46 -4.25
CA VAL A 232 -14.73 3.83 -3.96
C VAL A 232 -13.23 3.92 -4.21
N SER A 233 -12.79 5.02 -4.82
CA SER A 233 -11.36 5.30 -5.04
C SER A 233 -11.01 6.72 -4.67
N SER A 234 -9.76 6.91 -4.26
CA SER A 234 -9.16 8.21 -4.02
C SER A 234 -7.72 8.24 -4.54
N ILE A 235 -7.26 9.40 -5.01
CA ILE A 235 -5.87 9.62 -5.44
C ILE A 235 -5.26 10.70 -4.57
N PHE A 236 -4.06 10.44 -4.06
CA PHE A 236 -3.35 11.35 -3.17
C PHE A 236 -1.96 11.70 -3.71
N THR A 237 -1.50 12.91 -3.40
CA THR A 237 -0.07 13.27 -3.41
C THR A 237 0.42 13.41 -1.98
N LEU A 238 1.53 12.73 -1.69
CA LEU A 238 2.27 12.88 -0.45
C LEU A 238 3.52 13.72 -0.71
N GLN A 239 3.67 14.80 0.03
CA GLN A 239 4.88 15.62 0.06
C GLN A 239 5.57 15.40 1.39
N PHE A 240 6.83 15.00 1.37
CA PHE A 240 7.62 14.75 2.55
C PHE A 240 8.68 15.85 2.73
N PRO A 241 9.08 16.17 3.97
CA PRO A 241 10.08 17.20 4.25
C PRO A 241 11.49 16.83 3.78
N TYR A 242 11.77 15.55 3.59
CA TYR A 242 13.00 15.02 3.01
C TYR A 242 12.71 13.71 2.28
N LYS A 243 13.67 13.22 1.49
CA LYS A 243 13.54 11.96 0.75
C LYS A 243 14.82 11.14 0.92
N VAL A 244 14.70 9.93 1.45
CA VAL A 244 15.80 8.95 1.41
C VAL A 244 15.82 8.33 0.02
N ASP A 245 16.74 8.78 -0.83
CA ASP A 245 16.86 8.38 -2.25
C ASP A 245 18.12 7.56 -2.56
N VAL A 246 18.91 7.23 -1.55
CA VAL A 246 20.03 6.29 -1.66
C VAL A 246 19.58 4.87 -1.30
N PRO A 247 19.65 3.89 -2.23
CA PRO A 247 19.28 2.51 -1.95
C PRO A 247 20.29 1.85 -0.99
N LEU A 248 19.88 0.80 -0.28
CA LEU A 248 20.81 0.06 0.60
C LEU A 248 21.78 -0.79 -0.21
N VAL A 249 21.34 -1.26 -1.38
CA VAL A 249 22.18 -1.95 -2.35
C VAL A 249 21.99 -1.32 -3.73
N THR A 250 23.10 -1.02 -4.39
CA THR A 250 23.12 -0.62 -5.81
C THR A 250 23.58 -1.81 -6.64
N LEU A 251 22.83 -2.15 -7.68
CA LEU A 251 23.18 -3.20 -8.63
C LEU A 251 23.67 -2.57 -9.94
N ILE A 252 24.73 -3.13 -10.50
CA ILE A 252 25.34 -2.73 -11.76
C ILE A 252 25.42 -3.97 -12.63
N VAL A 253 24.90 -3.86 -13.84
CA VAL A 253 24.86 -4.91 -14.86
C VAL A 253 25.10 -4.27 -16.22
N GLU A 254 25.68 -5.01 -17.14
CA GLU A 254 25.76 -4.60 -18.54
C GLU A 254 24.36 -4.52 -19.17
N ASP A 255 24.21 -3.68 -20.20
CA ASP A 255 22.91 -3.46 -20.86
C ASP A 255 22.39 -4.73 -21.56
N GLU A 256 23.29 -5.66 -21.92
CA GLU A 256 22.97 -6.89 -22.62
C GLU A 256 23.78 -8.08 -22.09
N TRP A 257 23.11 -9.21 -21.84
CA TRP A 257 23.73 -10.52 -21.67
C TRP A 257 23.50 -11.37 -22.92
N ASN A 258 24.53 -11.51 -23.75
CA ASN A 258 24.50 -12.22 -25.03
C ASN A 258 25.09 -13.63 -24.96
N SER A 259 25.62 -14.02 -23.80
CA SER A 259 26.23 -15.31 -23.53
C SER A 259 26.23 -15.60 -22.03
N ILE A 260 26.51 -16.85 -21.64
CA ILE A 260 26.66 -17.23 -20.22
C ILE A 260 27.82 -16.47 -19.57
N ALA A 261 28.86 -16.12 -20.33
CA ALA A 261 30.01 -15.37 -19.81
C ALA A 261 29.65 -13.92 -19.42
N ASP A 262 28.61 -13.36 -20.04
CA ASP A 262 28.16 -12.00 -19.76
C ASP A 262 27.32 -11.92 -18.48
N ALA A 263 26.83 -13.07 -17.99
CA ALA A 263 25.85 -13.21 -16.92
C ALA A 263 26.43 -12.88 -15.52
N THR A 264 26.95 -11.67 -15.38
CA THR A 264 27.62 -11.15 -14.20
C THR A 264 26.94 -9.87 -13.74
N ALA A 265 26.92 -9.67 -12.42
CA ALA A 265 26.43 -8.44 -11.82
C ALA A 265 27.35 -8.01 -10.69
N ILE A 266 27.53 -6.70 -10.56
CA ILE A 266 28.24 -6.08 -9.46
C ILE A 266 27.21 -5.48 -8.51
N PHE A 267 27.40 -5.66 -7.20
CA PHE A 267 26.58 -4.99 -6.20
C PHE A 267 27.43 -4.22 -5.20
N LYS A 268 26.92 -3.05 -4.82
CA LYS A 268 27.53 -2.14 -3.84
C LYS A 268 26.61 -1.96 -2.66
N VAL A 269 27.17 -2.01 -1.46
CA VAL A 269 26.39 -1.95 -0.22
C VAL A 269 26.61 -0.61 0.50
N ALA A 270 25.51 -0.01 0.96
CA ALA A 270 25.54 1.24 1.71
C ALA A 270 26.30 1.07 3.04
N PRO A 271 27.06 2.10 3.50
CA PRO A 271 27.71 2.07 4.80
C PRO A 271 26.69 1.81 5.92
N ASN A 272 26.95 0.80 6.75
CA ASN A 272 26.10 0.32 7.86
C ASN A 272 24.90 -0.56 7.49
N TYR A 273 24.76 -1.00 6.24
CA TYR A 273 23.77 -2.03 5.92
C TYR A 273 24.25 -3.41 6.39
N SER A 274 23.50 -4.05 7.29
CA SER A 274 23.77 -5.40 7.77
C SER A 274 23.17 -6.45 6.84
N ARG A 275 24.04 -7.08 6.05
CA ARG A 275 23.69 -8.18 5.15
C ARG A 275 23.35 -9.45 5.93
N SER A 276 22.59 -10.34 5.28
CA SER A 276 22.39 -11.72 5.72
C SER A 276 23.10 -12.67 4.77
N SER A 277 23.60 -13.81 5.27
CA SER A 277 24.05 -14.91 4.41
C SER A 277 22.90 -15.53 3.58
N TRP A 278 21.66 -15.17 3.93
CA TRP A 278 20.44 -15.52 3.21
C TRP A 278 19.95 -14.41 2.27
N ASP A 279 20.74 -13.37 2.02
CA ASP A 279 20.41 -12.40 0.97
C ASP A 279 20.67 -13.00 -0.42
N TRP A 280 19.88 -12.63 -1.43
CA TRP A 280 20.05 -13.09 -2.80
C TRP A 280 19.77 -12.01 -3.83
N ILE A 281 20.30 -12.19 -5.04
CA ILE A 281 20.00 -11.38 -6.21
C ILE A 281 19.16 -12.24 -7.15
N GLY A 282 17.89 -11.86 -7.32
CA GLY A 282 16.99 -12.49 -8.25
C GLY A 282 17.03 -11.83 -9.62
N LEU A 283 16.90 -12.62 -10.68
CA LEU A 283 16.64 -12.19 -12.04
C LEU A 283 15.13 -12.26 -12.28
N TYR A 284 14.51 -11.14 -12.61
CA TYR A 284 13.06 -11.01 -12.74
C TYR A 284 12.70 -10.59 -14.16
N LYS A 285 11.68 -11.22 -14.75
CA LYS A 285 11.11 -10.70 -15.99
C LYS A 285 10.42 -9.37 -15.73
N VAL A 286 10.55 -8.40 -16.62
CA VAL A 286 9.82 -7.11 -16.51
C VAL A 286 8.32 -7.39 -16.35
N GLY A 287 7.70 -6.75 -15.35
CA GLY A 287 6.29 -6.96 -14.99
C GLY A 287 6.04 -8.03 -13.93
N PHE A 288 7.08 -8.53 -13.24
CA PHE A 288 6.93 -9.39 -12.05
C PHE A 288 6.03 -8.77 -10.98
N LYS A 289 5.33 -9.60 -10.21
CA LYS A 289 4.28 -9.17 -9.25
C LYS A 289 4.64 -9.48 -7.80
N HIS A 290 5.60 -10.37 -7.57
CA HIS A 290 6.02 -10.82 -6.26
C HIS A 290 7.55 -11.04 -6.22
N HIS A 291 8.18 -10.83 -5.06
CA HIS A 291 9.63 -11.00 -4.90
C HIS A 291 10.13 -12.44 -5.14
N LYS A 292 9.21 -13.41 -5.23
CA LYS A 292 9.48 -14.82 -5.55
C LYS A 292 9.22 -15.17 -7.02
N ASP A 293 8.84 -14.21 -7.86
CA ASP A 293 8.61 -14.41 -9.29
C ASP A 293 9.94 -14.39 -10.10
N TYR A 294 11.08 -14.57 -9.43
CA TYR A 294 12.37 -14.64 -10.12
C TYR A 294 12.41 -15.85 -11.04
N VAL A 295 13.07 -15.72 -12.19
CA VAL A 295 13.31 -16.82 -13.14
C VAL A 295 14.61 -17.56 -12.82
N GLY A 296 15.49 -16.92 -12.05
CA GLY A 296 16.71 -17.47 -11.49
C GLY A 296 17.25 -16.53 -10.42
N TYR A 297 18.18 -17.01 -9.61
CA TYR A 297 18.76 -16.22 -8.53
C TYR A 297 20.15 -16.72 -8.18
N VAL A 298 20.94 -15.84 -7.59
CA VAL A 298 22.24 -16.19 -7.00
C VAL A 298 22.27 -15.69 -5.56
N TRP A 299 22.92 -16.44 -4.67
CA TRP A 299 23.11 -15.97 -3.31
C TRP A 299 24.10 -14.80 -3.27
N ALA A 300 23.73 -13.74 -2.57
CA ALA A 300 24.64 -12.63 -2.27
C ALA A 300 25.54 -13.02 -1.07
N LYS A 301 26.27 -14.13 -1.19
CA LYS A 301 27.12 -14.66 -0.11
C LYS A 301 28.26 -13.70 0.23
N GLN A 302 28.70 -13.79 1.47
CA GLN A 302 29.86 -13.09 2.00
C GLN A 302 30.93 -14.14 2.25
N GLU A 303 32.10 -14.02 1.61
CA GLU A 303 33.28 -14.77 2.04
C GLU A 303 33.93 -14.03 3.23
N GLU A 304 34.48 -14.77 4.19
CA GLU A 304 35.09 -14.20 5.41
C GLU A 304 36.26 -13.24 5.11
N ALA A 305 36.84 -13.30 3.91
CA ALA A 305 37.91 -12.41 3.46
C ALA A 305 37.41 -11.05 2.94
N ASP A 306 36.11 -10.87 2.73
CA ASP A 306 35.53 -9.73 1.97
C ASP A 306 34.92 -8.63 2.85
N PHE A 307 35.10 -8.66 4.18
CA PHE A 307 34.50 -7.67 5.10
C PHE A 307 34.87 -6.21 4.81
N GLN A 308 35.97 -5.95 4.10
CA GLN A 308 36.40 -4.59 3.75
C GLN A 308 35.99 -4.16 2.33
N ARG A 309 35.53 -5.07 1.47
CA ARG A 309 35.12 -4.73 0.11
C ARG A 309 33.70 -4.17 0.13
N GLN A 310 33.52 -3.00 -0.47
CA GLN A 310 32.19 -2.40 -0.67
C GLN A 310 31.52 -2.86 -1.96
N GLU A 311 32.30 -3.47 -2.85
CA GLU A 311 31.89 -3.90 -4.19
C GLU A 311 32.12 -5.40 -4.31
N HIS A 312 31.11 -6.12 -4.80
CA HIS A 312 31.13 -7.56 -4.93
C HIS A 312 30.56 -7.97 -6.28
N GLN A 313 31.14 -9.00 -6.89
CA GLN A 313 30.67 -9.55 -8.15
C GLN A 313 29.99 -10.90 -7.91
N VAL A 314 28.88 -11.14 -8.60
CA VAL A 314 28.21 -12.44 -8.70
C VAL A 314 28.12 -12.85 -10.17
N THR A 315 28.05 -14.16 -10.40
CA THR A 315 27.89 -14.74 -11.73
C THR A 315 26.71 -15.70 -11.68
N PHE A 316 25.81 -15.60 -12.65
CA PHE A 316 24.69 -16.52 -12.86
C PHE A 316 25.18 -17.69 -13.72
N THR A 317 24.89 -18.89 -13.28
CA THR A 317 25.15 -20.13 -14.01
C THR A 317 24.11 -20.35 -15.09
N GLU A 318 24.38 -21.25 -16.04
CA GLU A 318 23.43 -21.59 -17.11
C GLU A 318 22.06 -22.04 -16.58
N GLU A 319 22.02 -22.73 -15.45
CA GLU A 319 20.79 -23.21 -14.80
C GLU A 319 19.93 -22.08 -14.22
N GLU A 320 20.56 -20.96 -13.87
CA GLU A 320 19.91 -19.77 -13.29
C GLU A 320 19.46 -18.77 -14.37
N LEU A 321 19.73 -19.05 -15.65
CA LEU A 321 19.40 -18.16 -16.76
C LEU A 321 18.05 -18.52 -17.40
N PRO A 322 17.32 -17.51 -17.92
CA PRO A 322 16.02 -17.73 -18.51
C PRO A 322 16.13 -18.51 -19.82
N LYS A 323 15.12 -19.34 -20.10
CA LYS A 323 15.08 -20.15 -21.32
C LYS A 323 14.74 -19.39 -22.60
N GLY A 324 14.51 -18.09 -22.50
CA GLY A 324 14.14 -17.25 -23.63
C GLY A 324 14.66 -15.83 -23.43
N SER A 325 14.68 -15.08 -24.53
CA SER A 325 15.11 -13.69 -24.52
C SER A 325 14.00 -12.76 -24.02
N GLY A 326 14.42 -11.59 -23.56
CA GLY A 326 13.52 -10.50 -23.19
C GLY A 326 14.17 -9.49 -22.25
N ASP A 327 13.33 -8.61 -21.72
CA ASP A 327 13.74 -7.59 -20.76
C ASP A 327 13.62 -8.13 -19.34
N PHE A 328 14.70 -7.96 -18.57
CA PHE A 328 14.82 -8.42 -17.19
C PHE A 328 15.29 -7.30 -16.26
N ILE A 329 15.07 -7.50 -14.96
CA ILE A 329 15.52 -6.63 -13.88
C ILE A 329 16.23 -7.51 -12.86
N LEU A 330 17.38 -7.07 -12.35
CA LEU A 330 17.97 -7.68 -11.16
C LEU A 330 17.39 -7.01 -9.92
N GLY A 331 17.06 -7.81 -8.91
CA GLY A 331 16.59 -7.34 -7.61
C GLY A 331 17.36 -7.99 -6.47
N TYR A 332 17.97 -7.17 -5.60
CA TYR A 332 18.63 -7.64 -4.38
C TYR A 332 17.59 -7.75 -3.28
N TYR A 333 17.32 -8.98 -2.83
CA TYR A 333 16.43 -9.25 -1.71
C TYR A 333 17.21 -9.35 -0.40
N SER A 334 16.76 -8.57 0.58
CA SER A 334 17.25 -8.62 1.96
C SER A 334 16.42 -9.61 2.77
N ASN A 335 17.06 -10.65 3.32
CA ASN A 335 16.38 -11.58 4.21
C ASN A 335 15.99 -10.89 5.53
N ASN A 336 16.91 -10.10 6.09
CA ASN A 336 16.68 -9.38 7.35
C ASN A 336 15.50 -8.40 7.27
N MET A 337 15.31 -7.76 6.11
CA MET A 337 14.24 -6.78 5.91
C MET A 337 13.01 -7.35 5.19
N SER A 338 13.09 -8.59 4.72
CA SER A 338 12.07 -9.28 3.92
C SER A 338 11.53 -8.46 2.74
N THR A 339 12.43 -7.76 2.03
CA THR A 339 12.07 -6.88 0.91
C THR A 339 13.23 -6.74 -0.08
N ILE A 340 12.91 -6.27 -1.29
CA ILE A 340 13.91 -5.89 -2.29
C ILE A 340 14.48 -4.52 -1.91
N VAL A 341 15.80 -4.44 -1.74
CA VAL A 341 16.50 -3.23 -1.25
C VAL A 341 17.45 -2.60 -2.29
N GLY A 342 17.47 -3.17 -3.50
CA GLY A 342 18.20 -2.70 -4.66
C GLY A 342 17.61 -3.29 -5.93
N VAL A 343 17.52 -2.50 -7.00
CA VAL A 343 17.06 -2.94 -8.32
C VAL A 343 17.91 -2.29 -9.41
N THR A 344 18.03 -2.94 -10.56
CA THR A 344 18.57 -2.32 -11.79
C THR A 344 17.46 -1.63 -12.58
N GLU A 345 17.86 -0.84 -13.58
CA GLU A 345 16.99 -0.59 -14.72
C GLU A 345 16.79 -1.89 -15.54
N PRO A 346 15.75 -1.97 -16.40
CA PRO A 346 15.60 -3.09 -17.31
C PRO A 346 16.80 -3.24 -18.26
N PHE A 347 17.24 -4.47 -18.49
CA PHE A 347 18.33 -4.83 -19.41
C PHE A 347 17.94 -6.08 -20.22
N GLN A 348 18.64 -6.32 -21.33
CA GLN A 348 18.30 -7.43 -22.23
C GLN A 348 19.08 -8.70 -21.89
N VAL A 349 18.38 -9.84 -21.91
CA VAL A 349 19.02 -11.15 -21.86
C VAL A 349 18.70 -11.89 -23.16
N ILE A 350 19.73 -12.29 -23.90
CA ILE A 350 19.64 -12.94 -25.21
C ILE A 350 20.69 -14.07 -25.25
N ILE A 351 20.39 -15.23 -24.67
CA ILE A 351 21.35 -16.34 -24.63
C ILE A 351 21.15 -17.29 -25.81
N PRO A 352 22.13 -17.41 -26.74
CA PRO A 352 22.06 -18.31 -27.87
C PRO A 352 22.19 -19.76 -27.40
N GLY A 353 21.21 -20.62 -27.70
CA GLY A 353 21.32 -22.07 -27.48
C GLY A 353 20.11 -22.77 -26.87
N GLN A 354 19.12 -22.05 -26.33
CA GLN A 354 17.91 -22.67 -25.77
C GLN A 354 16.67 -22.62 -26.68
N ASN A 355 16.85 -22.19 -27.94
CA ASN A 355 15.85 -22.36 -28.99
C ASN A 355 15.93 -23.77 -29.60
N LEU A 356 15.32 -24.75 -28.93
CA LEU A 356 14.79 -25.92 -29.62
C LEU A 356 13.26 -25.95 -29.45
N LEU A 357 12.60 -25.54 -30.53
CA LEU A 357 11.20 -25.77 -30.90
C LEU A 357 10.14 -24.98 -30.10
N LEU A 358 9.68 -23.85 -30.66
CA LEU A 358 8.34 -23.76 -31.26
C LEU A 358 8.09 -22.38 -31.90
N THR A 359 8.00 -22.41 -33.23
CA THR A 359 7.14 -21.60 -34.12
C THR A 359 7.13 -20.08 -33.99
N SER A 360 7.82 -19.45 -34.95
CA SER A 360 7.36 -18.31 -35.75
C SER A 360 5.89 -17.92 -35.54
N LEU A 361 5.67 -16.80 -34.86
CA LEU A 361 4.58 -15.86 -35.18
C LEU A 361 5.13 -14.44 -35.01
N PHE A 362 5.44 -13.82 -36.15
CA PHE A 362 5.64 -12.38 -36.26
C PHE A 362 4.43 -11.66 -35.65
N SER A 363 4.66 -10.90 -34.58
CA SER A 363 3.74 -9.88 -34.10
C SER A 363 4.43 -8.54 -34.21
N LEU A 364 3.97 -7.75 -35.18
CA LEU A 364 4.37 -6.37 -35.39
C LEU A 364 3.96 -5.56 -34.15
N PHE A 365 4.92 -5.04 -33.38
CA PHE A 365 4.62 -4.02 -32.36
C PHE A 365 5.02 -2.64 -32.89
N LEU A 366 4.01 -1.78 -33.02
CA LEU A 366 4.20 -0.35 -33.26
C LEU A 366 4.83 0.27 -32.01
N SER A 367 6.05 0.79 -32.15
CA SER A 367 6.68 1.64 -31.15
C SER A 367 6.03 3.03 -31.17
N LEU A 368 5.37 3.40 -30.06
CA LEU A 368 5.03 4.79 -29.76
C LEU A 368 5.97 5.25 -28.64
N SER A 369 6.97 6.01 -29.02
CA SER A 369 7.90 6.70 -28.12
C SER A 369 7.17 7.86 -27.46
N VAL A 370 6.96 7.78 -26.15
CA VAL A 370 6.56 8.92 -25.32
C VAL A 370 7.78 9.31 -24.48
N LEU A 371 8.32 10.50 -24.75
CA LEU A 371 9.40 11.13 -24.01
C LEU A 371 9.01 11.38 -22.54
N PRO A 372 9.94 11.33 -21.58
CA PRO A 372 9.63 11.51 -20.17
C PRO A 372 9.43 12.99 -19.82
N ALA A 373 8.32 13.30 -19.14
CA ALA A 373 8.09 14.54 -18.39
C ALA A 373 8.24 14.27 -16.88
N PRO A 374 8.54 15.29 -16.05
CA PRO A 374 9.29 15.12 -14.81
C PRO A 374 8.54 14.39 -13.69
N GLN A 375 9.33 13.68 -12.89
CA GLN A 375 8.93 12.78 -11.80
C GLN A 375 7.98 13.46 -10.78
N GLN A 376 6.73 13.01 -10.76
CA GLN A 376 5.87 13.05 -9.58
C GLN A 376 5.58 11.61 -9.13
N ALA A 377 5.88 11.29 -7.88
CA ALA A 377 5.53 10.01 -7.30
C ALA A 377 4.03 10.00 -7.00
N THR A 378 3.25 9.39 -7.90
CA THR A 378 1.85 9.04 -7.65
C THR A 378 1.82 7.67 -6.97
N LEU A 379 1.35 7.61 -5.73
CA LEU A 379 0.89 6.38 -5.10
C LEU A 379 -0.57 6.16 -5.56
N LEU A 380 -0.86 5.00 -6.14
CA LEU A 380 -2.20 4.56 -6.52
C LEU A 380 -2.85 3.74 -5.40
#